data_AF-A0A1F2P4E5-F1
#
_entry.id   AF-A0A1F2P4E5-F1
#
_cell.length_a   1.000
_cell.length_b   1.000
_cell.length_c   1.000
_cell.angle_alpha   90.00
_cell.angle_beta   90.00
_cell.angle_gamma   90.00
#
_symmetry.space_group_name_H-M   'P 1'
#
loop_
_entity.id
_entity.type
_entity.pdbx_description
1 polymer ?
#
loop_
_entity_poly.entity_id
_entity_poly.type
_entity_poly.pdbx_seq_one_letter_code
_entity_poly.pdbx_strand_id
1 'polypeptide(L)'
;MKGVMIVYTALLGISGIIMGAGELSDDIFGGISLLIVSGFYLKSSHLYWNENPDGIAVMAISTLLLWMLGINDLIGLGVGALDDLTPPIILLPFSLPSIALIFKEVQR
;
A
#
# COMPACT_ATOMS: atom_id res chain seq x y z
N MET A 1 11.20 4.92 17.08
CA MET A 1 10.67 5.26 15.74
C MET A 1 10.56 4.03 14.82
N LYS A 2 11.63 3.24 14.60
CA LYS A 2 11.58 2.03 13.73
C LYS A 2 10.39 1.09 14.03
N GLY A 3 10.20 0.69 15.30
CA GLY A 3 9.10 -0.21 15.68
C GLY A 3 7.70 0.31 15.33
N VAL A 4 7.47 1.63 15.49
CA VAL A 4 6.19 2.26 15.12
C VAL A 4 5.96 2.19 13.61
N MET A 5 7.01 2.40 12.82
CA MET A 5 6.92 2.34 11.35
C MET A 5 6.65 0.92 10.85
N ILE A 6 7.24 -0.10 11.49
CA ILE A 6 7.00 -1.49 11.12
C ILE A 6 5.55 -1.88 11.35
N VAL A 7 5.01 -1.51 12.51
CA VAL A 7 3.59 -1.72 12.85
C VAL A 7 2.69 -0.97 11.87
N TYR A 8 3.03 0.27 11.53
CA TYR A 8 2.32 1.07 10.55
C TYR A 8 2.24 0.38 9.18
N THR A 9 3.39 -0.03 8.64
CA THR A 9 3.47 -0.71 7.33
C THR A 9 2.70 -2.03 7.36
N ALA A 10 2.75 -2.76 8.48
CA ALA A 10 1.98 -3.99 8.64
C ALA A 10 0.47 -3.74 8.65
N LEU A 11 0.01 -2.70 9.37
CA LEU A 11 -1.40 -2.32 9.41
C LEU A 11 -1.91 -1.92 8.02
N LEU A 12 -1.11 -1.18 7.25
CA LEU A 12 -1.45 -0.84 5.87
C LEU A 12 -1.65 -2.10 5.00
N GLY A 13 -0.74 -3.08 5.14
CA GLY A 13 -0.88 -4.37 4.46
C GLY A 13 -2.12 -5.15 4.92
N ILE A 14 -2.42 -5.20 6.22
CA ILE A 14 -3.62 -5.90 6.73
C ILE A 14 -4.90 -5.24 6.21
N SER A 15 -4.98 -3.91 6.24
CA SER A 15 -6.14 -3.17 5.73
C SER A 15 -6.37 -3.44 4.25
N GLY A 16 -5.31 -3.46 3.44
CA GLY A 16 -5.42 -3.81 2.03
C GLY A 16 -5.82 -5.27 1.79
N ILE A 17 -5.43 -6.21 2.66
CA ILE A 17 -5.95 -7.60 2.59
C ILE A 17 -7.46 -7.62 2.82
N ILE A 18 -7.94 -6.98 3.88
CA ILE A 18 -9.36 -6.97 4.24
C ILE A 18 -10.18 -6.37 3.10
N MET A 19 -9.75 -5.21 2.59
CA MET A 19 -10.46 -4.55 1.49
C MET A 19 -10.36 -5.33 0.18
N GLY A 20 -9.16 -5.80 -0.19
CA GLY A 20 -8.97 -6.57 -1.42
C GLY A 20 -9.75 -7.88 -1.43
N ALA A 21 -9.89 -8.54 -0.29
CA ALA A 21 -10.75 -9.72 -0.14
C ALA A 21 -12.24 -9.38 -0.27
N GLY A 22 -12.67 -8.22 0.22
CA GLY A 22 -14.03 -7.72 0.06
C GLY A 22 -14.39 -7.44 -1.41
N GLU A 23 -13.44 -6.92 -2.19
CA GLU A 23 -13.64 -6.62 -3.61
C GLU A 23 -13.72 -7.86 -4.52
N LEU A 24 -13.28 -9.04 -4.06
CA LEU A 24 -13.22 -10.24 -4.91
C LEU A 24 -14.59 -10.67 -5.48
N SER A 25 -15.70 -10.28 -4.85
CA SER A 25 -17.04 -10.58 -5.37
C SER A 25 -17.46 -9.69 -6.53
N ASP A 26 -17.00 -8.43 -6.54
CA ASP A 26 -17.50 -7.39 -7.45
C ASP A 26 -16.48 -7.02 -8.52
N ASP A 27 -15.20 -6.91 -8.15
CA ASP A 27 -14.06 -6.74 -9.06
C ASP A 27 -12.90 -7.66 -8.67
N ILE A 28 -12.89 -8.84 -9.28
CA ILE A 28 -11.85 -9.86 -9.07
C ILE A 28 -10.44 -9.33 -9.36
N PHE A 29 -10.27 -8.53 -10.42
CA PHE A 29 -8.94 -8.07 -10.82
C PHE A 29 -8.44 -6.95 -9.92
N GLY A 30 -9.30 -6.00 -9.55
CA GLY A 30 -9.01 -4.99 -8.54
C GLY A 30 -8.67 -5.61 -7.18
N GLY A 31 -9.51 -6.54 -6.72
CA GLY A 31 -9.32 -7.26 -5.46
C GLY A 31 -7.99 -8.03 -5.41
N ILE A 32 -7.70 -8.85 -6.43
CA ILE A 32 -6.43 -9.61 -6.51
C ILE A 32 -5.22 -8.66 -6.53
N SER A 33 -5.30 -7.57 -7.30
CA SER A 33 -4.20 -6.60 -7.39
C SER A 33 -3.90 -5.98 -6.02
N LEU A 34 -4.93 -5.61 -5.27
CA LEU A 34 -4.77 -5.05 -3.94
C LEU A 34 -4.23 -6.09 -2.93
N LEU A 35 -4.66 -7.35 -3.02
CA LEU A 35 -4.10 -8.44 -2.20
C LEU A 35 -2.59 -8.61 -2.43
N ILE A 36 -2.16 -8.56 -3.69
CA ILE A 36 -0.73 -8.66 -4.05
C ILE A 36 0.05 -7.49 -3.44
N VAL A 37 -0.40 -6.25 -3.64
CA VAL A 37 0.25 -5.04 -3.09
C VAL A 37 0.34 -5.10 -1.56
N SER A 38 -0.72 -5.58 -0.92
CA SER A 38 -0.78 -5.76 0.53
C SER A 38 0.22 -6.80 1.03
N GLY A 39 0.41 -7.89 0.28
CA GLY A 39 1.45 -8.88 0.55
C GLY A 39 2.86 -8.28 0.52
N PHE A 40 3.14 -7.37 -0.42
CA PHE A 40 4.42 -6.65 -0.44
C PHE A 40 4.59 -5.72 0.78
N TYR A 41 3.52 -5.08 1.25
CA TYR A 41 3.58 -4.29 2.49
C TYR A 41 3.90 -5.14 3.72
N LEU A 42 3.30 -6.33 3.86
CA LEU A 42 3.66 -7.25 4.95
C LEU A 42 5.09 -7.76 4.83
N LYS A 43 5.53 -8.11 3.61
CA LYS A 43 6.90 -8.56 3.35
C LYS A 43 7.93 -7.48 3.68
N SER A 44 7.70 -6.23 3.27
CA SER A 44 8.59 -5.11 3.60
C SER A 44 8.66 -4.86 5.09
N SER A 45 7.53 -4.89 5.80
CA SER A 45 7.47 -4.77 7.27
C SER A 45 8.35 -5.83 7.95
N HIS A 46 8.22 -7.10 7.54
CA HIS A 46 9.04 -8.20 8.05
C HIS A 46 10.54 -8.04 7.75
N LEU A 47 10.90 -7.69 6.51
CA LEU A 47 12.30 -7.48 6.13
C LEU A 47 12.93 -6.30 6.87
N TYR A 48 12.18 -5.20 7.02
CA TYR A 48 12.64 -4.02 7.74
C TYR A 48 12.81 -4.27 9.24
N TRP A 49 11.97 -5.12 9.83
CA TRP A 49 12.14 -5.61 11.20
C TRP A 49 13.45 -6.37 11.40
N ASN A 50 13.82 -7.19 10.42
CA ASN A 50 15.06 -7.96 10.44
C ASN A 50 16.30 -7.17 9.97
N GLU A 51 16.19 -5.84 9.89
CA GLU A 51 17.26 -4.94 9.43
C GLU A 51 17.84 -5.29 8.06
N ASN A 52 17.06 -5.97 7.21
CA ASN A 52 17.47 -6.28 5.85
C ASN A 52 17.29 -5.03 4.96
N PRO A 53 18.33 -4.57 4.24
CA PRO A 53 18.25 -3.40 3.36
C PRO A 53 17.15 -3.53 2.29
N ASP A 54 16.81 -4.74 1.87
CA ASP A 54 15.72 -5.01 0.92
C ASP A 54 14.36 -4.55 1.45
N GLY A 55 14.18 -4.43 2.77
CA GLY A 55 12.90 -4.01 3.35
C GLY A 55 12.44 -2.63 2.87
N ILE A 56 13.37 -1.67 2.74
CA ILE A 56 13.06 -0.33 2.22
C ILE A 56 12.76 -0.38 0.72
N ALA A 57 13.50 -1.18 -0.05
CA ALA A 57 13.25 -1.35 -1.47
C ALA A 57 11.86 -1.96 -1.73
N VAL A 58 11.49 -3.00 -0.98
CA VAL A 58 10.17 -3.63 -1.08
C VAL A 58 9.06 -2.66 -0.65
N MET A 59 9.29 -1.83 0.38
CA MET A 59 8.35 -0.80 0.80
C MET A 59 8.14 0.27 -0.29
N ALA A 60 9.21 0.64 -0.99
CA ALA A 60 9.12 1.58 -2.11
C ALA A 60 8.32 1.01 -3.26
N ILE A 61 8.55 -0.25 -3.62
CA ILE A 61 7.79 -0.95 -4.65
C ILE A 61 6.32 -1.07 -4.27
N SER A 62 6.00 -1.53 -3.06
CA SER A 62 4.59 -1.66 -2.63
C SER A 62 3.86 -0.32 -2.62
N THR A 63 4.55 0.74 -2.19
CA THR A 63 4.00 2.09 -2.20
C THR A 63 3.77 2.59 -3.61
N LEU A 64 4.73 2.42 -4.51
CA LEU A 64 4.54 2.78 -5.91
C LEU A 64 3.35 2.04 -6.54
N LEU A 65 3.23 0.73 -6.30
CA LEU A 65 2.12 -0.07 -6.82
C LEU A 65 0.76 0.39 -6.30
N LEU A 66 0.66 0.71 -5.00
CA LEU A 66 -0.57 1.26 -4.42
C LEU A 66 -0.95 2.60 -5.09
N TRP A 67 0.04 3.46 -5.36
CA TRP A 67 -0.19 4.72 -6.07
C TRP A 67 -0.60 4.51 -7.52
N MET A 68 0.01 3.56 -8.23
CA MET A 68 -0.40 3.22 -9.59
C MET A 68 -1.85 2.71 -9.63
N LEU A 69 -2.24 1.86 -8.68
CA LEU A 69 -3.63 1.40 -8.55
C LEU A 69 -4.58 2.56 -8.26
N GLY A 70 -4.29 3.40 -7.26
CA GLY A 70 -5.16 4.52 -6.95
C GLY A 70 -5.25 5.57 -8.07
N ILE A 71 -4.17 5.81 -8.83
CA ILE A 71 -4.23 6.66 -10.02
C ILE A 71 -5.07 6.02 -11.12
N ASN A 72 -4.92 4.72 -11.36
CA ASN A 72 -5.74 4.00 -12.34
C ASN A 72 -7.23 4.12 -12.01
N ASP A 73 -7.58 3.96 -10.73
CA ASP A 73 -8.96 4.13 -10.26
C ASP A 73 -9.43 5.58 -10.42
N LEU A 74 -8.61 6.58 -10.12
CA LEU A 74 -8.95 7.99 -10.33
C LEU A 74 -9.20 8.33 -11.80
N ILE A 75 -8.44 7.72 -12.72
CA ILE A 75 -8.64 7.87 -14.17
C ILE A 75 -9.94 7.17 -14.60
N GLY A 76 -10.18 5.96 -14.10
CA GLY A 76 -11.37 5.17 -14.40
C GLY A 76 -12.67 5.78 -13.87
N LEU A 77 -12.62 6.41 -12.69
CA LEU A 77 -13.74 7.13 -12.06
C LEU A 77 -14.06 8.47 -12.73
N GLY A 78 -13.22 8.94 -13.68
CA GLY A 78 -13.53 10.10 -14.51
C GLY A 78 -13.99 11.34 -13.73
N VAL A 79 -13.25 11.80 -12.73
CA VAL A 79 -13.57 13.02 -11.94
C VAL A 79 -15.00 13.02 -11.34
N GLY A 80 -15.59 11.84 -11.11
CA GLY A 80 -16.91 11.65 -10.49
C GLY A 80 -16.89 11.75 -8.96
N ALA A 81 -18.09 11.84 -8.36
CA ALA A 81 -18.33 12.14 -6.95
C ALA A 81 -17.56 11.23 -5.98
N LEU A 82 -17.17 11.79 -4.82
CA LEU A 82 -16.46 11.13 -3.71
C LEU A 82 -17.19 9.92 -3.10
N ASP A 83 -18.37 9.59 -3.60
CA ASP A 83 -19.23 8.53 -3.08
C ASP A 83 -18.79 7.13 -3.57
N ASP A 84 -17.99 7.05 -4.64
CA ASP A 84 -17.43 5.80 -5.22
C ASP A 84 -15.94 5.61 -4.88
N LEU A 85 -15.54 5.88 -3.63
CA LEU A 85 -14.16 5.70 -3.18
C LEU A 85 -13.75 4.22 -3.22
N THR A 86 -12.91 3.85 -4.19
CA THR A 86 -12.33 2.50 -4.27
C THR A 86 -11.28 2.27 -3.19
N PRO A 87 -11.05 1.00 -2.77
CA PRO A 87 -10.06 0.71 -1.74
C PRO A 87 -8.64 1.23 -1.98
N PRO A 88 -8.07 1.19 -3.20
CA PRO A 88 -6.76 1.81 -3.45
C PRO A 88 -6.74 3.31 -3.11
N ILE A 89 -7.79 4.06 -3.48
CA ILE A 89 -7.89 5.50 -3.18
C ILE A 89 -8.00 5.75 -1.68
N ILE A 90 -8.77 4.93 -0.96
CA ILE A 90 -8.88 5.03 0.50
C ILE A 90 -7.53 4.80 1.17
N LEU A 91 -6.73 3.86 0.67
CA LEU A 91 -5.43 3.48 1.26
C LEU A 91 -4.29 4.43 0.89
N LEU A 92 -4.41 5.20 -0.21
CA LEU A 92 -3.37 6.11 -0.70
C LEU A 92 -2.81 7.08 0.37
N PRO A 93 -3.63 7.84 1.12
CA PRO A 93 -3.13 8.77 2.14
C PRO A 93 -2.36 8.06 3.25
N PHE A 94 -2.74 6.81 3.56
CA PHE A 94 -2.06 5.97 4.54
C PHE A 94 -0.76 5.36 3.98
N SER A 95 -0.34 5.67 2.76
CA SER A 95 1.00 5.31 2.30
C SER A 95 2.03 6.43 2.51
N LEU A 96 1.60 7.67 2.81
CA LEU A 96 2.48 8.84 2.93
C LEU A 96 3.61 8.67 3.97
N PRO A 97 3.39 8.07 5.16
CA PRO A 97 4.47 7.82 6.10
C PRO A 97 5.52 6.83 5.58
N SER A 98 5.12 5.87 4.72
CA SER A 98 6.07 4.98 4.04
C SER A 98 6.97 5.76 3.09
N ILE A 99 6.40 6.73 2.33
CA ILE A 99 7.16 7.61 1.44
C ILE A 99 8.20 8.43 2.22
N ALA A 100 7.78 9.03 3.34
CA ALA A 100 8.68 9.81 4.19
C ALA A 100 9.84 8.97 4.73
N LEU A 101 9.58 7.71 5.09
CA LEU A 101 10.62 6.77 5.52
C LEU A 101 11.61 6.45 4.41
N ILE A 102 11.10 6.13 3.22
CA ILE A 102 11.93 5.80 2.04
C ILE A 102 12.88 6.95 1.74
N PHE A 103 12.38 8.19 1.68
CA PHE A 103 13.24 9.36 1.44
C PHE A 103 14.30 9.55 2.52
N LYS A 104 13.93 9.39 3.79
CA LYS A 104 14.88 9.50 4.90
C LYS A 104 16.02 8.50 4.79
N GLU A 105 15.75 7.27 4.35
CA GLU A 105 16.79 6.26 4.24
C GLU A 105 17.66 6.42 2.98
N VAL A 106 17.09 6.91 1.88
CA VAL A 106 17.86 7.22 0.66
C VAL A 106 18.85 8.38 0.86
N GLN A 107 18.57 9.30 1.79
CA GLN A 107 19.42 10.46 2.10
C GLN A 107 20.53 10.19 3.12
N ARG A 108 20.61 8.98 3.68
CA ARG A 108 21.66 8.58 4.64
C ARG A 108 22.89 8.03 3.93
#